data_AF-A0A1F3PW08-F1
#
_entry.id   AF-A0A1F3PW08-F1
#
_cell.length_a   1.000
_cell.length_b   1.000
_cell.length_c   1.000
_cell.angle_alpha   90.00
_cell.angle_beta   90.00
_cell.angle_gamma   90.00
#
_symmetry.space_group_name_H-M   'P 1'
#
loop_
_entity.id
_entity.type
_entity.pdbx_description
1 polymer ?
#
loop_
_entity_poly.entity_id
_entity_poly.type
_entity_poly.pdbx_seq_one_letter_code
_entity_poly.pdbx_strand_id
1 'polypeptide(L)'
;MGQQTETGIILTKKSDKIFSKTEAGDKIVEFYITGLETEDAVEKFREKFLKNDFVVSLEFIPATFDGKRKATAIFNPNLKLQGFQTLLTNAGVKTITVNDETIKTEDLLKWKEEKRAQRQK
;
A
#
# COMPACT_ATOMS: atom_id res chain seq x y z
N MET A 1 -16.30 2.57 -24.12
CA MET A 1 -15.87 1.40 -23.33
C MET A 1 -14.86 1.90 -22.31
N GLY A 2 -15.27 2.07 -21.05
CA GLY A 2 -14.38 2.61 -20.01
C GLY A 2 -13.32 1.58 -19.67
N GLN A 3 -12.06 1.92 -19.87
CA GLN A 3 -10.93 1.12 -19.42
C GLN A 3 -10.97 1.13 -17.89
N GLN A 4 -11.19 -0.02 -17.26
CA GLN A 4 -11.07 -0.12 -15.80
C GLN A 4 -9.60 0.05 -15.45
N THR A 5 -9.25 1.22 -14.92
CA THR A 5 -7.90 1.53 -14.46
C THR A 5 -7.64 0.71 -13.20
N GLU A 6 -6.76 -0.29 -13.26
CA GLU A 6 -6.47 -1.14 -12.12
C GLU A 6 -5.89 -0.32 -10.95
N THR A 7 -6.46 -0.47 -9.75
CA THR A 7 -5.95 0.22 -8.57
C THR A 7 -4.60 -0.38 -8.16
N GLY A 8 -3.58 0.46 -8.10
CA GLY A 8 -2.22 0.06 -7.73
C GLY A 8 -1.66 0.97 -6.65
N ILE A 9 -0.71 0.48 -5.86
CA ILE A 9 0.07 1.31 -4.94
C ILE A 9 1.55 1.27 -5.26
N ILE A 10 2.24 2.38 -5.09
CA ILE A 10 3.69 2.50 -5.30
C ILE A 10 4.29 3.00 -3.99
N LEU A 11 5.09 2.16 -3.33
CA LEU A 11 5.73 2.58 -2.09
C LEU A 11 6.75 3.68 -2.37
N THR A 12 6.75 4.74 -1.56
CA THR A 12 7.69 5.86 -1.73
C THR A 12 9.12 5.49 -1.33
N LYS A 13 9.26 4.54 -0.39
CA LYS A 13 10.58 4.10 0.07
C LYS A 13 11.20 3.13 -0.92
N LYS A 14 12.35 3.52 -1.47
CA LYS A 14 13.26 2.64 -2.21
C LYS A 14 14.04 1.73 -1.25
N SER A 15 13.32 0.87 -0.54
CA SER A 15 13.92 -0.15 0.31
C SER A 15 13.05 -1.39 0.31
N ASP A 16 13.63 -2.55 0.56
CA ASP A 16 12.86 -3.80 0.75
C ASP A 16 11.99 -3.80 2.02
N LYS A 17 11.96 -2.67 2.76
CA LYS A 17 11.09 -2.45 3.90
C LYS A 17 9.80 -1.77 3.45
N ILE A 18 8.71 -2.52 3.54
CA ILE A 18 7.34 -2.02 3.34
C ILE A 18 6.92 -1.10 4.48
N PHE A 19 7.18 -1.51 5.72
CA PHE A 19 6.83 -0.73 6.92
C PHE A 19 8.03 0.03 7.44
N SER A 20 7.80 1.30 7.76
CA SER A 20 8.66 2.07 8.65
C SER A 20 8.04 2.10 10.05
N LYS A 21 8.78 2.60 11.04
CA LYS A 21 8.29 2.73 12.41
C LYS A 21 8.26 4.20 12.83
N THR A 22 7.21 4.58 13.55
CA THR A 22 7.18 5.84 14.32
C THR A 22 7.92 5.64 15.65
N GLU A 23 8.14 6.73 16.39
CA GLU A 23 8.72 6.67 17.73
C GLU A 23 7.85 5.87 18.72
N ALA A 24 6.53 5.94 18.57
CA ALA A 24 5.56 5.15 19.35
C ALA A 24 5.56 3.65 18.99
N GLY A 25 6.29 3.25 17.94
CA GLY A 25 6.36 1.87 17.47
C GLY A 25 5.32 1.48 16.42
N ASP A 26 4.42 2.40 16.06
CA ASP A 26 3.44 2.21 15.00
C ASP A 26 4.11 2.00 13.65
N LYS A 27 3.44 1.26 12.77
CA LYS A 27 3.92 1.02 11.41
C LYS A 27 3.39 2.09 10.48
N ILE A 28 4.28 2.77 9.78
CA ILE A 28 3.90 3.78 8.78
C ILE A 28 4.29 3.30 7.38
N VAL A 29 3.36 3.50 6.43
CA VAL A 29 3.56 3.24 5.01
C VAL A 29 3.17 4.48 4.23
N GLU A 30 4.11 5.02 3.48
CA GLU A 30 3.86 6.09 2.52
C GLU A 30 3.84 5.49 1.12
N PHE A 31 2.79 5.80 0.35
CA PHE A 31 2.62 5.26 -0.99
C PHE A 31 1.89 6.23 -1.91
N TYR A 32 2.10 6.10 -3.21
CA TYR A 32 1.25 6.70 -4.22
C TYR A 32 0.19 5.68 -4.63
N ILE A 33 -1.05 6.13 -4.82
CA ILE A 33 -2.13 5.29 -5.34
C ILE A 33 -2.50 5.70 -6.76
N THR A 34 -2.70 4.69 -7.61
CA THR A 34 -3.12 4.80 -9.02
C THR A 34 -4.52 4.22 -9.19
N GLY A 35 -5.21 4.58 -10.28
CA GLY A 35 -6.56 4.06 -10.58
C GLY A 35 -7.67 4.63 -9.70
N LEU A 36 -7.41 5.72 -8.96
CA LEU A 36 -8.41 6.49 -8.22
C LEU A 36 -8.55 7.90 -8.82
N GLU A 37 -9.23 7.95 -9.96
CA GLU A 37 -9.35 9.17 -10.77
C GLU A 37 -10.38 10.16 -10.21
N THR A 38 -11.41 9.65 -9.52
CA THR A 38 -12.50 10.46 -8.94
C THR A 38 -12.40 10.56 -7.42
N GLU A 39 -12.94 11.63 -6.84
CA GLU A 39 -13.02 11.77 -5.37
C GLU A 39 -13.87 10.68 -4.73
N ASP A 40 -14.99 10.28 -5.38
CA ASP A 40 -15.83 9.16 -4.94
C ASP A 40 -15.03 7.83 -4.84
N ALA A 41 -14.14 7.56 -5.81
CA ALA A 41 -13.29 6.37 -5.75
C ALA A 41 -12.29 6.44 -4.58
N VAL A 42 -11.77 7.64 -4.29
CA VAL A 42 -10.87 7.88 -3.14
C VAL A 42 -11.60 7.70 -1.82
N GLU A 43 -12.80 8.24 -1.68
CA GLU A 43 -13.61 8.07 -0.48
C GLU A 43 -13.96 6.59 -0.26
N LYS A 44 -14.43 5.89 -1.29
CA LYS A 44 -14.71 4.45 -1.20
C LYS A 44 -13.48 3.62 -0.84
N PHE A 45 -12.32 3.96 -1.41
CA PHE A 45 -11.07 3.33 -1.03
C PHE A 45 -10.75 3.60 0.44
N ARG A 46 -10.83 4.86 0.88
CA ARG A 46 -10.58 5.28 2.25
C ARG A 46 -11.48 4.55 3.24
N GLU A 47 -12.77 4.48 2.97
CA GLU A 47 -13.73 3.75 3.80
C GLU A 47 -13.39 2.26 3.90
N LYS A 48 -13.06 1.59 2.78
CA LYS A 48 -12.67 0.18 2.79
C LYS A 48 -11.37 -0.06 3.54
N PHE A 49 -10.41 0.85 3.39
CA PHE A 49 -9.11 0.77 4.04
C PHE A 49 -9.25 0.97 5.56
N LEU A 50 -10.02 1.98 5.99
CA LEU A 50 -10.27 2.29 7.40
C LEU A 50 -11.20 1.29 8.12
N LYS A 51 -11.97 0.47 7.39
CA LYS A 51 -12.78 -0.62 7.98
C LYS A 51 -11.95 -1.73 8.63
N ASN A 52 -10.62 -1.70 8.48
CA ASN A 52 -9.74 -2.72 9.02
C ASN A 52 -9.15 -2.27 10.37
N ASP A 53 -9.29 -3.11 11.41
CA ASP A 53 -8.87 -2.81 12.79
C ASP A 53 -7.35 -2.56 12.96
N PHE A 54 -6.54 -2.94 11.96
CA PHE A 54 -5.12 -2.66 11.98
C PHE A 54 -4.76 -1.24 11.53
N VAL A 55 -5.69 -0.51 10.91
CA VAL A 55 -5.46 0.86 10.43
C VAL A 55 -5.81 1.86 11.52
N VAL A 56 -4.81 2.64 11.92
CA VAL A 56 -4.98 3.75 12.86
C VAL A 56 -5.45 4.98 12.11
N SER A 57 -4.82 5.30 10.98
CA SER A 57 -5.20 6.41 10.12
C SER A 57 -4.77 6.21 8.67
N LEU A 58 -5.48 6.89 7.77
CA LEU A 58 -5.14 7.03 6.36
C LEU A 58 -5.37 8.48 5.94
N GLU A 59 -4.29 9.13 5.52
CA GLU A 59 -4.27 10.52 5.09
C GLU A 59 -3.84 10.63 3.64
N PHE A 60 -4.64 11.33 2.83
CA PHE A 60 -4.29 11.68 1.46
C PHE A 60 -3.63 13.06 1.46
N ILE A 61 -2.44 13.15 0.87
CA ILE A 61 -1.71 14.40 0.76
C ILE A 61 -2.15 15.05 -0.57
N PRO A 62 -2.42 16.37 -0.58
CA PRO A 62 -2.92 17.07 -1.78
C PRO A 62 -1.94 17.08 -2.97
N ALA A 63 -0.68 16.69 -2.75
CA ALA A 63 0.30 16.54 -3.82
C ALA A 63 -0.06 15.35 -4.72
N THR A 64 -0.53 15.66 -5.92
CA THR A 64 -0.66 14.70 -7.02
C THR A 64 0.60 14.75 -7.88
N PHE A 65 1.15 13.57 -8.19
CA PHE A 65 2.26 13.44 -9.14
C PHE A 65 1.81 12.51 -10.24
N ASP A 66 1.68 13.02 -11.47
CA ASP A 66 1.38 12.19 -12.65
C ASP A 66 0.08 11.37 -12.50
N GLY A 67 -1.00 12.03 -12.05
CA GLY A 67 -2.29 11.35 -11.79
C GLY A 67 -2.31 10.41 -10.57
N LYS A 68 -1.20 10.30 -9.84
CA LYS A 68 -1.09 9.48 -8.62
C LYS A 68 -1.32 10.35 -7.40
N ARG A 69 -2.15 9.87 -6.47
CA ARG A 69 -2.38 10.56 -5.19
C ARG A 69 -1.41 10.03 -4.15
N LYS A 70 -0.68 10.90 -3.46
CA LYS A 70 0.17 10.47 -2.34
C LYS A 70 -0.72 10.22 -1.12
N ALA A 71 -0.49 9.11 -0.43
CA ALA A 71 -1.16 8.74 0.80
C ALA A 71 -0.16 8.23 1.85
N THR A 72 -0.51 8.45 3.11
CA THR A 72 0.22 7.96 4.27
C THR A 72 -0.76 7.17 5.13
N ALA A 73 -0.43 5.91 5.39
CA ALA A 73 -1.20 5.05 6.27
C ALA A 73 -0.39 4.75 7.54
N ILE A 74 -1.03 4.91 8.69
CA ILE A 74 -0.51 4.50 9.99
C ILE A 74 -1.28 3.26 10.42
N PHE A 75 -0.53 2.25 10.84
CA PHE A 75 -1.05 0.97 11.29
C PHE A 75 -0.52 0.66 12.69
N ASN A 76 -1.30 -0.12 13.42
CA ASN A 76 -0.88 -0.58 14.73
C ASN A 76 0.44 -1.41 14.62
N PRO A 77 1.22 -1.51 15.71
CA PRO A 77 2.47 -2.28 15.71
C PRO A 77 2.25 -3.78 15.44
N ASN A 78 1.06 -4.29 15.71
CA ASN A 78 0.70 -5.70 15.56
C ASN A 78 0.45 -6.12 14.11
N LEU A 79 0.27 -5.18 13.17
CA LEU A 79 0.01 -5.49 11.77
C LEU A 79 1.12 -6.35 11.16
N LYS A 80 0.80 -7.57 10.74
CA LYS A 80 1.73 -8.43 10.00
C LYS A 80 1.64 -8.14 8.50
N LEU A 81 2.67 -8.56 7.76
CA LEU A 81 2.71 -8.43 6.30
C LEU A 81 1.50 -9.08 5.62
N GLN A 82 1.08 -10.25 6.11
CA GLN A 82 -0.12 -10.94 5.65
C GLN A 82 -1.39 -10.08 5.84
N GLY A 83 -1.55 -9.45 7.01
CA GLY A 83 -2.68 -8.56 7.27
C GLY A 83 -2.68 -7.35 6.34
N PHE A 84 -1.50 -6.81 6.01
CA PHE A 84 -1.37 -5.72 5.06
C PHE A 84 -1.73 -6.17 3.64
N GLN A 85 -1.26 -7.34 3.19
CA GLN A 85 -1.67 -7.92 1.92
C GLN A 85 -3.20 -8.07 1.83
N THR A 86 -3.82 -8.69 2.85
CA THR A 86 -5.28 -8.87 2.90
C THR A 86 -6.02 -7.53 2.86
N LEU A 87 -5.52 -6.53 3.58
CA LEU A 87 -6.08 -5.19 3.59
C LEU A 87 -6.04 -4.55 2.21
N LEU A 88 -4.90 -4.61 1.51
CA LEU A 88 -4.76 -4.09 0.16
C LEU A 88 -5.70 -4.79 -0.82
N THR A 89 -5.79 -6.12 -0.75
CA THR A 89 -6.74 -6.90 -1.56
C THR A 89 -8.19 -6.48 -1.31
N ASN A 90 -8.58 -6.31 -0.05
CA ASN A 90 -9.93 -5.87 0.34
C ASN A 90 -10.24 -4.43 -0.11
N ALA A 91 -9.23 -3.56 -0.10
CA ALA A 91 -9.33 -2.20 -0.63
C ALA A 91 -9.41 -2.16 -2.16
N GLY A 92 -9.23 -3.30 -2.85
CA GLY A 92 -9.30 -3.41 -4.30
C GLY A 92 -7.96 -3.18 -5.01
N VAL A 93 -6.85 -3.13 -4.28
CA VAL A 93 -5.51 -2.98 -4.85
C VAL A 93 -5.09 -4.27 -5.54
N LYS A 94 -4.74 -4.17 -6.82
CA LYS A 94 -4.30 -5.29 -7.67
C LYS A 94 -2.79 -5.43 -7.68
N THR A 95 -2.07 -4.31 -7.73
CA THR A 95 -0.61 -4.30 -7.83
C THR A 95 0.02 -3.44 -6.75
N ILE A 96 1.24 -3.82 -6.37
CA ILE A 96 2.10 -3.07 -5.47
C ILE A 96 3.48 -2.96 -6.10
N THR A 97 4.02 -1.75 -6.18
CA THR A 97 5.38 -1.49 -6.63
C THR A 97 6.28 -1.25 -5.41
N VAL A 98 7.30 -2.09 -5.25
CA VAL A 98 8.31 -1.99 -4.19
C VAL A 98 9.69 -2.02 -4.84
N ASN A 99 10.52 -1.01 -4.56
CA ASN A 99 11.87 -0.91 -5.11
C ASN A 99 11.92 -1.02 -6.65
N ASP A 100 11.07 -0.24 -7.33
CA ASP A 100 10.90 -0.22 -8.79
C ASP A 100 10.43 -1.56 -9.42
N GLU A 101 10.06 -2.55 -8.58
CA GLU A 101 9.50 -3.84 -9.02
C GLU A 101 7.99 -3.88 -8.73
N THR A 102 7.19 -4.01 -9.78
CA THR A 102 5.73 -4.15 -9.67
C THR A 102 5.35 -5.62 -9.57
N ILE A 103 4.69 -5.97 -8.47
CA ILE A 103 4.19 -7.32 -8.20
C ILE A 103 2.68 -7.28 -7.98
N LYS A 104 2.02 -8.43 -8.10
CA LYS A 104 0.62 -8.55 -7.70
C LYS A 104 0.52 -8.47 -6.18
N THR A 105 -0.55 -7.86 -5.69
CA THR A 105 -0.82 -7.76 -4.25
C THR A 105 -0.89 -9.15 -3.60
N GLU A 106 -1.42 -10.14 -4.30
CA GLU A 106 -1.48 -11.54 -3.83
C GLU A 106 -0.09 -12.20 -3.67
N ASP A 107 0.89 -11.75 -4.43
CA ASP A 107 2.26 -12.28 -4.43
C ASP A 107 3.18 -11.57 -3.41
N LEU A 108 2.67 -10.58 -2.65
CA LEU A 108 3.47 -9.76 -1.75
C LEU A 108 4.23 -10.56 -0.69
N LEU A 109 3.59 -11.58 -0.11
CA LEU A 109 4.24 -12.48 0.84
C LEU A 109 5.39 -13.26 0.18
N LYS A 110 5.11 -13.89 -0.96
CA LYS A 110 6.07 -14.69 -1.72
C LYS A 110 7.29 -13.87 -2.13
N TRP A 111 7.05 -12.68 -2.69
CA TRP A 111 8.08 -11.74 -3.08
C TRP A 111 9.05 -11.43 -1.92
N LYS A 112 8.51 -11.18 -0.73
CA LYS A 112 9.33 -10.86 0.45
C LYS A 112 10.20 -12.04 0.89
N GLU A 113 9.68 -13.25 0.78
CA GLU A 113 10.46 -14.46 1.05
C GLU A 113 11.59 -14.64 0.04
N GLU A 114 11.33 -14.40 -1.25
CA GLU A 114 12.32 -14.47 -2.32
C GLU A 114 13.45 -13.43 -2.12
N LYS A 115 13.11 -12.17 -1.80
CA LYS A 115 14.12 -11.13 -1.50
C LYS A 115 14.95 -11.47 -0.27
N ARG A 116 14.38 -12.14 0.75
CA ARG A 116 15.12 -12.62 1.92
C ARG A 116 16.08 -13.76 1.59
N ALA A 117 15.69 -14.66 0.69
CA ALA A 117 16.53 -15.77 0.24
C ALA A 117 17.71 -15.29 -0.61
N GLN A 118 17.50 -14.28 -1.46
CA GLN A 118 18.55 -13.70 -2.31
C GLN A 118 19.66 -13.02 -1.50
N ARG A 119 19.34 -12.41 -0.35
CA ARG A 119 20.31 -11.71 0.50
C ARG A 119 21.22 -12.60 1.36
N GLN A 120 20.97 -13.92 1.38
CA GLN A 120 21.75 -14.89 2.16
C GLN A 120 22.71 -15.72 1.30
N LYS A 121 22.76 -15.47 -0.01
CA LYS A 121 23.71 -16.06 -0.96
C LYS A 121 24.77 -15.04 -1.33
#